data_AF-A0A4Q2M532-F1
#
_entry.id   AF-A0A4Q2M532-F1
#
_cell.length_a   1.000
_cell.length_b   1.000
_cell.length_c   1.000
_cell.angle_alpha   90.00
_cell.angle_beta   90.00
_cell.angle_gamma   90.00
#
_symmetry.space_group_name_H-M   'P 1'
#
loop_
_entity.id
_entity.type
_entity.pdbx_description
1 polymer ?
#
loop_
_entity_poly.entity_id
_entity_poly.type
_entity_poly.pdbx_seq_one_letter_code
_entity_poly.pdbx_strand_id
1 'polypeptide(L)'
;MSDERAVDDAFRLADEAASAAGIRIRPAAEADFPAVVALFERTWGPGRSPDRSMLQAMDYAGNTVLIALDESGPVGATLGFLGWDEGVHLHSHMNAVVPWRRSGGVGYALKLLQRALCLEQGVTEMRWTFDPLIRRNAHFNLVKLGADVVGFLPDFYGRLDDAISGGDRTDRFEVRWRLASPRTARSLARHALPEWAADEAFELAPDFETLRADDASEATRLRDASRTVFERTSAAGLRPEFDASGRYVFTRDDVDREP
;
A
#
# COMPACT_ATOMS: atom_id res chain seq x y z
N MET A 1 -0.62 -13.64 -23.46
CA MET A 1 -1.99 -13.10 -23.58
C MET A 1 -2.55 -13.04 -22.18
N SER A 2 -2.97 -11.87 -21.72
CA SER A 2 -3.63 -11.73 -20.42
C SER A 2 -4.91 -12.57 -20.40
N ASP A 3 -5.26 -13.16 -19.26
CA ASP A 3 -6.53 -13.88 -19.10
C ASP A 3 -7.66 -12.84 -19.08
N GLU A 4 -8.36 -12.70 -20.20
CA GLU A 4 -9.41 -11.70 -20.44
C GLU A 4 -10.46 -11.68 -19.30
N ARG A 5 -10.82 -12.86 -18.79
CA ARG A 5 -11.76 -12.97 -17.65
C ARG A 5 -11.19 -12.38 -16.37
N ALA A 6 -9.89 -12.59 -16.10
CA ALA A 6 -9.24 -12.05 -14.92
C ALA A 6 -9.12 -10.52 -14.97
N VAL A 7 -8.97 -9.95 -16.17
CA VAL A 7 -8.97 -8.50 -16.41
C VAL A 7 -10.36 -7.92 -16.18
N ASP A 8 -11.39 -8.52 -16.78
CA ASP A 8 -12.79 -8.07 -16.62
C ASP A 8 -13.22 -8.12 -15.15
N ASP A 9 -12.89 -9.20 -14.44
CA ASP A 9 -13.16 -9.32 -13.00
C ASP A 9 -12.40 -8.28 -12.18
N ALA A 10 -11.18 -7.91 -12.58
CA ALA A 10 -10.42 -6.87 -11.92
C ALA A 10 -11.07 -5.49 -12.05
N PHE A 11 -11.53 -5.12 -13.25
CA PHE A 11 -12.24 -3.87 -13.48
C PHE A 11 -13.58 -3.84 -12.73
N ARG A 12 -14.35 -4.93 -12.79
CA ARG A 12 -15.61 -5.06 -12.05
C ARG A 12 -15.42 -4.85 -10.55
N LEU A 13 -14.41 -5.48 -9.95
CA LEU A 13 -14.10 -5.29 -8.52
C LEU A 13 -13.69 -3.84 -8.19
N ALA A 14 -12.97 -3.16 -9.10
CA ALA A 14 -12.61 -1.76 -8.93
C ALA A 14 -13.85 -0.86 -8.96
N ASP A 15 -14.77 -1.10 -9.90
CA ASP A 15 -16.04 -0.37 -10.02
C ASP A 15 -16.96 -0.59 -8.82
N GLU A 16 -17.08 -1.84 -8.36
CA GLU A 16 -17.84 -2.19 -7.16
C GLU A 16 -17.28 -1.46 -5.92
N ALA A 17 -15.95 -1.42 -5.77
CA ALA A 17 -15.30 -0.72 -4.67
C ALA A 17 -15.46 0.81 -4.77
N ALA A 18 -15.37 1.38 -5.97
CA ALA A 18 -15.61 2.81 -6.20
C ALA A 18 -17.06 3.19 -5.87
N SER A 19 -18.02 2.37 -6.32
CA SER A 19 -19.45 2.54 -6.05
C SER A 19 -19.75 2.45 -4.55
N ALA A 20 -19.21 1.43 -3.87
CA ALA A 20 -19.36 1.27 -2.42
C ALA A 20 -18.75 2.42 -1.62
N ALA A 21 -17.69 3.05 -2.15
CA ALA A 21 -17.07 4.23 -1.56
C ALA A 21 -17.76 5.55 -1.96
N GLY A 22 -18.76 5.54 -2.84
CA GLY A 22 -19.43 6.74 -3.33
C GLY A 22 -18.50 7.68 -4.09
N ILE A 23 -17.66 7.13 -4.96
CA ILE A 23 -16.70 7.87 -5.79
C ILE A 23 -16.70 7.35 -7.22
N ARG A 24 -16.14 8.16 -8.12
CA ARG A 24 -15.67 7.72 -9.44
C ARG A 24 -14.15 7.70 -9.45
N ILE A 25 -13.56 6.67 -10.04
CA ILE A 25 -12.12 6.54 -10.22
C ILE A 25 -11.80 6.42 -11.71
N ARG A 26 -10.69 7.01 -12.15
CA ARG A 26 -10.23 6.95 -13.54
C ARG A 26 -8.75 7.35 -13.66
N PRO A 27 -8.09 7.07 -14.78
CA PRO A 27 -6.87 7.77 -15.17
C PRO A 27 -7.07 9.29 -15.12
N ALA A 28 -6.07 10.00 -14.62
CA ALA A 28 -6.05 11.46 -14.57
C ALA A 28 -5.82 12.00 -15.99
N ALA A 29 -6.59 13.01 -16.38
CA ALA A 29 -6.29 13.80 -17.57
C ALA A 29 -5.28 14.89 -17.21
N GLU A 30 -4.64 15.50 -18.21
CA GLU A 30 -3.69 16.60 -17.99
C GLU A 30 -4.28 17.73 -17.12
N ALA A 31 -5.57 18.04 -17.31
CA ALA A 31 -6.29 19.05 -16.53
C ALA A 31 -6.42 18.71 -15.04
N ASP A 32 -6.30 17.43 -14.66
CA ASP A 32 -6.37 16.97 -13.27
C ASP A 32 -5.02 17.07 -12.53
N PHE A 33 -3.89 17.20 -13.24
CA PHE A 33 -2.57 17.16 -12.61
C PHE A 33 -2.37 18.20 -11.50
N PRO A 34 -2.86 19.45 -11.62
CA PRO A 34 -2.81 20.38 -10.49
C PRO A 34 -3.53 19.86 -9.23
N ALA A 35 -4.66 19.15 -9.38
CA ALA A 35 -5.37 18.54 -8.27
C ALA A 35 -4.63 17.32 -7.69
N VAL A 36 -4.00 16.51 -8.54
CA VAL A 36 -3.16 15.37 -8.13
C VAL A 36 -1.97 15.85 -7.30
N VAL A 37 -1.26 16.88 -7.77
CA VAL A 37 -0.17 17.53 -7.02
C VAL A 37 -0.69 18.02 -5.67
N ALA A 38 -1.80 18.76 -5.64
CA ALA A 38 -2.37 19.28 -4.39
C ALA A 38 -2.81 18.17 -3.41
N LEU A 39 -3.28 17.02 -3.91
CA LEU A 39 -3.62 15.84 -3.10
C LEU A 39 -2.37 15.23 -2.44
N PHE A 40 -1.28 15.12 -3.20
CA PHE A 40 0.00 14.63 -2.70
C PHE A 40 0.63 15.61 -1.71
N GLU A 41 0.70 16.89 -2.03
CA GLU A 41 1.27 17.89 -1.11
C GLU A 41 0.47 18.05 0.18
N ARG A 42 -0.86 17.90 0.13
CA ARG A 42 -1.67 17.86 1.35
C ARG A 42 -1.34 16.65 2.24
N THR A 43 -0.85 15.57 1.65
CA THR A 43 -0.59 14.30 2.34
C THR A 43 0.82 14.26 2.90
N TRP A 44 1.83 14.60 2.11
CA TRP A 44 3.25 14.52 2.51
C TRP A 44 3.89 15.89 2.81
N GLY A 45 3.25 17.00 2.44
CA GLY A 45 3.75 18.35 2.64
C GLY A 45 4.15 19.04 1.32
N PRO A 46 4.28 20.39 1.34
CA PRO A 46 4.67 21.16 0.16
C PRO A 46 6.00 20.69 -0.43
N GLY A 47 6.09 20.59 -1.77
CA GLY A 47 7.29 20.15 -2.46
C GLY A 47 7.60 18.65 -2.36
N ARG A 48 6.71 17.84 -1.77
CA ARG A 48 6.85 16.38 -1.69
C ARG A 48 6.06 15.63 -2.77
N SER A 49 5.56 16.34 -3.77
CA SER A 49 4.88 15.74 -4.93
C SER A 49 5.80 15.80 -6.17
N PRO A 50 5.68 14.85 -7.10
CA PRO A 50 6.24 15.02 -8.43
C PRO A 50 5.65 16.25 -9.09
N ASP A 51 6.47 17.02 -9.80
CA ASP A 51 5.96 18.17 -10.54
C ASP A 51 5.06 17.74 -11.71
N ARG A 52 4.36 18.71 -12.29
CA ARG A 52 3.45 18.47 -13.43
C ARG A 52 4.15 17.82 -14.62
N SER A 53 5.40 18.18 -14.90
CA SER A 53 6.13 17.65 -16.05
C SER A 53 6.47 16.17 -15.86
N MET A 54 6.78 15.77 -14.63
CA MET A 54 7.00 14.37 -14.26
C MET A 54 5.71 13.56 -14.35
N LEU A 55 4.58 14.08 -13.85
CA LEU A 55 3.27 13.43 -13.99
C LEU A 55 2.90 13.23 -15.46
N GLN A 56 3.11 14.25 -16.29
CA GLN A 56 2.89 14.18 -17.74
C GLN A 56 3.77 13.12 -18.41
N ALA A 57 5.04 13.04 -18.04
CA ALA A 57 5.97 12.05 -18.59
C ALA A 57 5.58 10.63 -18.19
N MET A 58 5.17 10.42 -16.93
CA MET A 58 4.72 9.12 -16.42
C MET A 58 3.43 8.67 -17.11
N ASP A 59 2.43 9.54 -17.22
CA ASP A 59 1.17 9.29 -17.94
C ASP A 59 1.42 8.98 -19.43
N TYR A 60 2.23 9.79 -20.11
CA TYR A 60 2.61 9.57 -21.51
C TYR A 60 3.33 8.23 -21.73
N ALA A 61 4.13 7.79 -20.76
CA ALA A 61 4.81 6.49 -20.78
C ALA A 61 3.89 5.30 -20.44
N GLY A 62 2.59 5.52 -20.23
CA GLY A 62 1.61 4.48 -19.92
C GLY A 62 1.60 4.03 -18.46
N ASN A 63 2.18 4.82 -17.55
CA ASN A 63 2.15 4.51 -16.12
C ASN A 63 0.86 5.02 -15.47
N THR A 64 0.57 4.50 -14.27
CA THR A 64 -0.69 4.82 -13.59
C THR A 64 -0.61 6.16 -12.86
N VAL A 65 -1.28 7.18 -13.38
CA VAL A 65 -1.65 8.40 -12.66
C VAL A 65 -3.18 8.39 -12.53
N LEU A 66 -3.70 8.06 -11.35
CA LEU A 66 -5.12 7.84 -11.11
C LEU A 66 -5.69 8.92 -10.19
N ILE A 67 -6.95 9.25 -10.40
CA ILE A 67 -7.69 10.22 -9.59
C ILE A 67 -9.04 9.65 -9.16
N ALA A 68 -9.42 9.93 -7.91
CA ALA A 68 -10.73 9.64 -7.33
C ALA A 68 -11.50 10.93 -7.12
N LEU A 69 -12.77 10.96 -7.55
CA LEU A 69 -13.66 12.11 -7.44
C LEU A 69 -14.96 11.73 -6.75
N ASP A 70 -15.49 12.62 -5.92
CA ASP A 70 -16.88 12.60 -5.44
C ASP A 70 -17.68 13.77 -6.02
N GLU A 71 -18.87 14.04 -5.47
CA GLU A 71 -19.71 15.18 -5.88
C GLU A 71 -19.06 16.54 -5.63
N SER A 72 -18.16 16.63 -4.64
CA SER A 72 -17.46 17.86 -4.26
C SER A 72 -16.14 18.06 -5.00
N GLY A 73 -15.59 17.01 -5.62
CA GLY A 73 -14.39 17.07 -6.45
C GLY A 73 -13.35 16.01 -6.13
N PRO A 74 -12.05 16.26 -6.41
CA PRO A 74 -10.97 15.31 -6.17
C PRO A 74 -10.76 14.97 -4.69
N VAL A 75 -10.84 13.69 -4.36
CA VAL A 75 -10.70 13.17 -2.98
C VAL A 75 -9.56 12.17 -2.79
N GLY A 76 -8.95 11.71 -3.87
CA GLY A 76 -7.79 10.82 -3.80
C GLY A 76 -7.02 10.77 -5.11
N ALA A 77 -5.76 10.37 -5.02
CA ALA A 77 -4.92 10.13 -6.18
C ALA A 77 -3.93 9.00 -5.91
N THR A 78 -3.56 8.29 -6.97
CA THR A 78 -2.52 7.24 -6.92
C THR A 78 -1.54 7.43 -8.04
N LEU A 79 -0.26 7.31 -7.71
CA LEU A 79 0.83 7.29 -8.67
C LEU A 79 1.60 5.98 -8.56
N GLY A 80 1.90 5.38 -9.70
CA GLY A 80 2.85 4.28 -9.80
C GLY A 80 3.58 4.32 -11.13
N PHE A 81 4.74 3.67 -11.18
CA PHE A 81 5.59 3.60 -12.38
C PHE A 81 6.20 2.21 -12.53
N LEU A 82 6.55 1.81 -13.76
CA LEU A 82 7.17 0.52 -14.02
C LEU A 82 8.58 0.43 -13.44
N GLY A 83 8.86 -0.69 -12.79
CA GLY A 83 10.19 -1.15 -12.41
C GLY A 83 10.53 -2.44 -13.14
N TRP A 84 11.83 -2.75 -13.22
CA TRP A 84 12.34 -3.99 -13.83
C TRP A 84 13.31 -4.75 -12.93
N ASP A 85 13.55 -4.23 -11.72
CA ASP A 85 14.37 -4.93 -10.74
C ASP A 85 13.68 -6.23 -10.32
N GLU A 86 14.40 -7.34 -10.47
CA GLU A 86 13.89 -8.71 -10.30
C GLU A 86 12.61 -9.02 -11.12
N GLY A 87 12.46 -8.37 -12.28
CA GLY A 87 11.33 -8.57 -13.18
C GLY A 87 10.43 -7.34 -13.32
N VAL A 88 9.63 -7.33 -14.37
CA VAL A 88 8.70 -6.22 -14.65
C VAL A 88 7.59 -6.20 -13.61
N HIS A 89 7.45 -5.07 -12.93
CA HIS A 89 6.41 -4.83 -11.94
C HIS A 89 6.00 -3.35 -11.96
N LEU A 90 4.87 -3.02 -11.36
CA LEU A 90 4.52 -1.63 -11.09
C LEU A 90 4.94 -1.26 -9.65
N HIS A 91 5.83 -0.29 -9.50
CA HIS A 91 6.09 0.35 -8.21
C HIS A 91 4.97 1.36 -7.89
N SER A 92 4.12 1.04 -6.92
CA SER A 92 2.97 1.87 -6.52
C SER A 92 3.40 2.91 -5.47
N HIS A 93 3.98 4.00 -5.95
CA HIS A 93 4.71 4.98 -5.15
C HIS A 93 3.86 5.78 -4.16
N MET A 94 2.74 6.37 -4.60
CA MET A 94 1.94 7.29 -3.80
C MET A 94 0.47 6.90 -3.85
N ASN A 95 -0.21 6.89 -2.70
CA ASN A 95 -1.64 6.68 -2.60
C ASN A 95 -2.25 7.65 -1.58
N ALA A 96 -2.73 8.80 -2.04
CA ALA A 96 -3.27 9.87 -1.21
C ALA A 96 -4.79 9.83 -1.15
N VAL A 97 -5.32 10.08 0.04
CA VAL A 97 -6.76 10.28 0.28
C VAL A 97 -6.93 11.45 1.25
N VAL A 98 -7.85 12.35 0.92
CA VAL A 98 -8.19 13.50 1.79
C VAL A 98 -8.63 13.05 3.18
N PRO A 99 -8.28 13.76 4.26
CA PRO A 99 -8.53 13.33 5.63
C PRO A 99 -9.98 12.90 5.92
N TRP A 100 -10.96 13.66 5.44
CA TRP A 100 -12.39 13.39 5.66
C TRP A 100 -12.96 12.21 4.87
N ARG A 101 -12.18 11.60 3.96
CA ARG A 101 -12.54 10.38 3.22
C ARG A 101 -11.65 9.19 3.56
N ARG A 102 -10.70 9.35 4.49
CA ARG A 102 -9.88 8.23 4.98
C ARG A 102 -10.76 7.16 5.61
N SER A 103 -10.35 5.90 5.47
CA SER A 103 -11.13 4.72 5.90
C SER A 103 -12.50 4.55 5.20
N GLY A 104 -12.88 5.42 4.26
CA GLY A 104 -14.11 5.33 3.46
C GLY A 104 -13.98 4.52 2.16
N GLY A 105 -12.93 3.71 2.00
CA GLY A 105 -12.74 2.84 0.82
C GLY A 105 -12.05 3.48 -0.40
N VAL A 106 -11.82 4.79 -0.43
CA VAL A 106 -11.21 5.50 -1.58
C VAL A 106 -9.86 4.91 -1.99
N GLY A 107 -8.92 4.78 -1.05
CA GLY A 107 -7.58 4.26 -1.33
C GLY A 107 -7.58 2.78 -1.73
N TYR A 108 -8.59 2.01 -1.33
CA TYR A 108 -8.78 0.62 -1.75
C TYR A 108 -9.26 0.56 -3.20
N ALA A 109 -10.29 1.34 -3.55
CA ALA A 109 -10.80 1.41 -4.92
C ALA A 109 -9.72 1.86 -5.91
N LEU A 110 -8.91 2.86 -5.55
CA LEU A 110 -7.76 3.30 -6.35
C LEU A 110 -6.73 2.19 -6.60
N LYS A 111 -6.37 1.41 -5.56
CA LYS A 111 -5.46 0.26 -5.70
C LYS A 111 -6.05 -0.84 -6.57
N LEU A 112 -7.36 -1.08 -6.51
CA LEU A 112 -8.02 -2.06 -7.38
C LEU A 112 -8.02 -1.65 -8.85
N LEU A 113 -8.27 -0.37 -9.16
CA LEU A 113 -8.13 0.13 -10.54
C LEU A 113 -6.68 0.03 -11.01
N GLN A 114 -5.72 0.36 -10.14
CA GLN A 114 -4.29 0.20 -10.45
C GLN A 114 -3.95 -1.26 -10.78
N ARG A 115 -4.50 -2.23 -10.02
CA ARG A 115 -4.40 -3.66 -10.30
C ARG A 115 -5.01 -4.03 -11.65
N ALA A 116 -6.22 -3.54 -11.95
CA ALA A 116 -6.91 -3.85 -13.20
C ALA A 116 -6.12 -3.39 -14.43
N LEU A 117 -5.60 -2.15 -14.39
CA LEU A 117 -4.74 -1.60 -15.43
C LEU A 117 -3.43 -2.38 -15.58
N CYS A 118 -2.80 -2.80 -14.48
CA CYS A 118 -1.62 -3.66 -14.56
C CYS A 118 -1.92 -4.99 -15.28
N LEU A 119 -3.00 -5.67 -14.90
CA LEU A 119 -3.38 -6.96 -15.48
C LEU A 119 -3.73 -6.84 -16.97
N GLU A 120 -4.40 -5.76 -17.36
CA GLU A 120 -4.68 -5.46 -18.77
C GLU A 120 -3.39 -5.38 -19.60
N GLN A 121 -2.34 -4.76 -19.04
CA GLN A 121 -1.02 -4.64 -19.67
C GLN A 121 -0.12 -5.88 -19.48
N GLY A 122 -0.64 -6.96 -18.87
CA GLY A 122 0.14 -8.18 -18.59
C GLY A 122 1.16 -8.05 -17.46
N VAL A 123 1.10 -6.97 -16.67
CA VAL A 123 1.89 -6.80 -15.45
C VAL A 123 1.17 -7.49 -14.31
N THR A 124 1.76 -8.56 -13.77
CA THR A 124 1.12 -9.42 -12.76
C THR A 124 1.53 -9.10 -11.32
N GLU A 125 2.34 -8.08 -11.12
CA GLU A 125 2.96 -7.76 -9.84
C GLU A 125 3.02 -6.25 -9.58
N MET A 126 2.71 -5.86 -8.35
CA MET A 126 2.93 -4.51 -7.84
C MET A 126 3.82 -4.55 -6.60
N ARG A 127 4.74 -3.59 -6.46
CA ARG A 127 5.61 -3.45 -5.28
C ARG A 127 5.50 -2.05 -4.68
N TRP A 128 5.67 -1.93 -3.37
CA TRP A 128 5.82 -0.66 -2.67
C TRP A 128 6.34 -0.89 -1.26
N THR A 129 6.64 0.18 -0.55
CA THR A 129 7.02 0.10 0.86
C THR A 129 5.95 0.73 1.75
N PHE A 130 5.86 0.28 3.00
CA PHE A 130 5.04 0.94 4.01
C PHE A 130 5.72 0.90 5.39
N ASP A 131 5.35 1.82 6.27
CA ASP A 131 5.83 1.82 7.64
C ASP A 131 5.18 0.67 8.44
N PRO A 132 5.96 -0.32 8.92
CA PRO A 132 5.42 -1.50 9.57
C PRO A 132 4.73 -1.20 10.89
N LEU A 133 5.02 -0.08 11.56
CA LEU A 133 4.39 0.27 12.85
C LEU A 133 3.01 0.89 12.69
N ILE A 134 2.65 1.31 11.48
CA ILE A 134 1.34 1.87 11.19
C ILE A 134 0.35 0.72 11.02
N ARG A 135 -0.35 0.36 12.11
CA ARG A 135 -1.27 -0.80 12.18
C ARG A 135 -2.29 -0.85 11.06
N ARG A 136 -2.88 0.29 10.69
CA ARG A 136 -3.84 0.36 9.57
C ARG A 136 -3.21 0.05 8.22
N ASN A 137 -1.94 0.39 8.01
CA ASN A 137 -1.22 0.07 6.79
C ASN A 137 -0.90 -1.44 6.75
N ALA A 138 -0.51 -2.03 7.88
CA ALA A 138 -0.31 -3.48 7.99
C ALA A 138 -1.59 -4.24 7.58
N HIS A 139 -2.73 -3.87 8.17
CA HIS A 139 -4.03 -4.45 7.82
C HIS A 139 -4.37 -4.20 6.33
N PHE A 140 -4.21 -2.97 5.84
CA PHE A 140 -4.54 -2.63 4.45
C PHE A 140 -3.74 -3.48 3.46
N ASN A 141 -2.43 -3.56 3.63
CA ASN A 141 -1.55 -4.26 2.70
C ASN A 141 -1.68 -5.79 2.82
N LEU A 142 -1.59 -6.34 4.03
CA LEU A 142 -1.50 -7.79 4.22
C LEU A 142 -2.86 -8.48 4.23
N VAL A 143 -3.90 -7.82 4.75
CA VAL A 143 -5.24 -8.41 4.89
C VAL A 143 -6.15 -8.01 3.74
N LYS A 144 -6.36 -6.70 3.50
CA LYS A 144 -7.35 -6.26 2.49
C LYS A 144 -6.89 -6.51 1.06
N LEU A 145 -5.61 -6.24 0.76
CA LEU A 145 -5.07 -6.46 -0.58
C LEU A 145 -4.53 -7.90 -0.74
N GLY A 146 -4.00 -8.48 0.33
CA GLY A 146 -3.35 -9.78 0.27
C GLY A 146 -1.92 -9.69 -0.28
N ALA A 147 -1.24 -8.56 -0.08
CA ALA A 147 0.18 -8.44 -0.36
C ALA A 147 0.99 -9.29 0.64
N ASP A 148 2.19 -9.70 0.22
CA ASP A 148 3.18 -10.39 1.05
C ASP A 148 4.41 -9.51 1.26
N VAL A 149 5.00 -9.56 2.46
CA VAL A 149 6.25 -8.85 2.75
C VAL A 149 7.41 -9.64 2.17
N VAL A 150 8.23 -8.96 1.36
CA VAL A 150 9.41 -9.55 0.72
C VAL A 150 10.71 -9.12 1.39
N GLY A 151 10.70 -8.02 2.15
CA GLY A 151 11.89 -7.55 2.84
C GLY A 151 11.61 -6.53 3.94
N PHE A 152 12.50 -6.49 4.93
CA PHE A 152 12.61 -5.40 5.89
C PHE A 152 13.78 -4.49 5.50
N LEU A 153 13.50 -3.20 5.37
CA LEU A 153 14.41 -2.18 4.90
C LEU A 153 14.58 -1.13 6.01
N PRO A 154 15.66 -1.21 6.82
CA PRO A 154 15.90 -0.24 7.89
C PRO A 154 16.27 1.12 7.31
N ASP A 155 15.65 2.18 7.83
CA ASP A 155 15.89 3.58 7.45
C ASP A 155 15.95 3.84 5.93
N PHE A 156 15.04 3.19 5.17
CA PHE A 156 15.11 3.06 3.72
C PHE A 156 15.17 4.40 2.96
N TYR A 157 14.43 5.40 3.41
CA TYR A 157 14.41 6.74 2.82
C TYR A 157 15.27 7.76 3.59
N GLY A 158 16.00 7.31 4.62
CA GLY A 158 16.67 8.19 5.58
C GLY A 158 15.69 9.15 6.26
N ARG A 159 16.16 10.37 6.54
CA ARG A 159 15.33 11.45 7.10
C ARG A 159 14.46 12.07 6.01
N LEU A 160 13.14 11.88 6.11
CA LEU A 160 12.19 12.51 5.20
C LEU A 160 11.75 13.90 5.66
N ASP A 161 11.62 14.16 6.97
CA ASP A 161 11.12 15.43 7.52
C ASP A 161 9.82 15.89 6.83
N ASP A 162 8.96 14.92 6.49
CA ASP A 162 7.67 15.12 5.82
C ASP A 162 6.52 15.13 6.84
N ALA A 163 5.32 15.50 6.42
CA ALA A 163 4.17 15.64 7.33
C ALA A 163 3.72 14.31 7.98
N ILE A 164 4.10 13.16 7.43
CA ILE A 164 3.70 11.83 7.90
C ILE A 164 4.77 11.18 8.75
N SER A 165 6.03 11.28 8.37
CA SER A 165 7.18 10.63 9.00
C SER A 165 7.78 11.54 10.07
N GLY A 166 7.65 12.86 9.91
CA GLY A 166 8.35 13.83 10.74
C GLY A 166 9.85 13.54 10.76
N GLY A 167 10.47 13.64 11.94
CA GLY A 167 11.88 13.32 12.15
C GLY A 167 12.17 11.84 12.49
N ASP A 168 11.17 10.96 12.41
CA ASP A 168 11.32 9.52 12.72
C ASP A 168 12.04 8.78 11.58
N ARG A 169 12.61 7.63 11.91
CA ARG A 169 13.32 6.75 10.97
C ARG A 169 12.36 6.12 9.98
N THR A 170 12.86 5.84 8.79
CA THR A 170 12.03 5.30 7.70
C THR A 170 12.21 3.80 7.56
N ASP A 171 11.99 3.09 8.67
CA ASP A 171 11.90 1.63 8.61
C ASP A 171 10.70 1.24 7.76
N ARG A 172 10.92 0.31 6.82
CA ARG A 172 9.92 -0.10 5.84
C ARG A 172 9.85 -1.61 5.73
N PHE A 173 8.62 -2.11 5.59
CA PHE A 173 8.42 -3.37 4.89
C PHE A 173 8.22 -3.07 3.41
N GLU A 174 9.02 -3.73 2.58
CA GLU A 174 8.72 -3.88 1.16
C GLU A 174 7.67 -4.98 1.02
N VAL A 175 6.61 -4.65 0.29
CA VAL A 175 5.56 -5.61 -0.04
C VAL A 175 5.50 -5.83 -1.53
N ARG A 176 5.14 -7.06 -1.87
CA ARG A 176 4.80 -7.51 -3.20
C ARG A 176 3.34 -7.93 -3.21
N TRP A 177 2.61 -7.48 -4.21
CA TRP A 177 1.24 -7.87 -4.47
C TRP A 177 1.16 -8.63 -5.78
N ARG A 178 1.08 -9.96 -5.68
CA ARG A 178 0.91 -10.88 -6.81
C ARG A 178 -0.55 -10.87 -7.24
N LEU A 179 -0.84 -10.11 -8.30
CA LEU A 179 -2.19 -9.62 -8.61
C LEU A 179 -3.22 -10.71 -8.92
N ALA A 180 -2.79 -11.89 -9.37
CA ALA A 180 -3.65 -13.03 -9.68
C ALA A 180 -3.38 -14.25 -8.77
N SER A 181 -2.71 -14.06 -7.63
CA SER A 181 -2.39 -15.17 -6.71
C SER A 181 -3.62 -15.69 -5.94
N PRO A 182 -3.60 -16.95 -5.46
CA PRO A 182 -4.61 -17.48 -4.54
C PRO A 182 -4.81 -16.60 -3.31
N ARG A 183 -3.72 -16.09 -2.71
CA ARG A 183 -3.79 -15.14 -1.59
C ARG A 183 -4.58 -13.89 -1.94
N THR A 184 -4.31 -13.28 -3.10
CA THR A 184 -5.05 -12.08 -3.54
C THR A 184 -6.52 -12.40 -3.76
N ALA A 185 -6.85 -13.50 -4.42
CA ALA A 185 -8.24 -13.93 -4.61
C ALA A 185 -8.98 -14.08 -3.26
N ARG A 186 -8.33 -14.73 -2.28
CA ARG A 186 -8.86 -14.91 -0.91
C ARG A 186 -9.12 -13.57 -0.21
N SER A 187 -8.16 -12.66 -0.24
CA SER A 187 -8.27 -11.33 0.38
C SER A 187 -9.37 -10.47 -0.27
N LEU A 188 -9.44 -10.45 -1.61
CA LEU A 188 -10.43 -9.67 -2.35
C LEU A 188 -11.85 -10.24 -2.16
N ALA A 189 -11.98 -11.55 -2.01
CA ALA A 189 -13.24 -12.22 -1.64
C ALA A 189 -13.60 -12.05 -0.15
N ARG A 190 -12.74 -11.42 0.66
CA ARG A 190 -12.91 -11.21 2.11
C ARG A 190 -13.10 -12.50 2.90
N HIS A 191 -12.45 -13.57 2.47
CA HIS A 191 -12.42 -14.82 3.23
C HIS A 191 -11.63 -14.65 4.53
N ALA A 192 -11.84 -15.56 5.47
CA ALA A 192 -11.09 -15.58 6.72
C ALA A 192 -9.58 -15.72 6.47
N LEU A 193 -8.78 -15.11 7.35
CA LEU A 193 -7.33 -15.30 7.34
C LEU A 193 -7.00 -16.73 7.79
N PRO A 194 -5.98 -17.37 7.20
CA PRO A 194 -5.45 -18.61 7.72
C PRO A 194 -4.97 -18.47 9.16
N GLU A 195 -5.07 -19.53 9.95
CA GLU A 195 -4.35 -19.61 11.23
C GLU A 195 -2.88 -19.89 10.95
N TRP A 196 -2.05 -18.86 11.11
CA TRP A 196 -0.61 -18.95 10.89
C TRP A 196 0.09 -19.68 12.05
N ALA A 197 0.95 -20.66 11.74
CA ALA A 197 1.88 -21.21 12.73
C ALA A 197 2.93 -20.14 13.07
N ALA A 198 2.72 -19.42 14.18
CA ALA A 198 3.58 -18.32 14.60
C ALA A 198 4.79 -18.83 15.40
N ASP A 199 5.99 -18.65 14.85
CA ASP A 199 7.24 -18.88 15.58
C ASP A 199 7.53 -17.73 16.56
N GLU A 200 7.05 -16.53 16.21
CA GLU A 200 7.18 -15.32 17.01
C GLU A 200 6.03 -14.34 16.70
N ALA A 201 5.75 -13.42 17.62
CA ALA A 201 4.78 -12.34 17.41
C ALA A 201 5.32 -10.99 17.88
N PHE A 202 4.83 -9.91 17.28
CA PHE A 202 5.13 -8.54 17.67
C PHE A 202 3.86 -7.72 17.79
N GLU A 203 3.61 -7.18 18.98
CA GLU A 203 2.47 -6.32 19.27
C GLU A 203 2.70 -4.91 18.76
N LEU A 204 1.73 -4.39 18.00
CA LEU A 204 1.74 -3.01 17.54
C LEU A 204 1.04 -2.10 18.53
N ALA A 205 1.51 -0.86 18.63
CA ALA A 205 0.74 0.20 19.28
C ALA A 205 -0.64 0.33 18.58
N PRO A 206 -1.73 0.58 19.33
CA PRO A 206 -3.04 0.79 18.73
C PRO A 206 -3.06 1.93 17.69
N ASP A 207 -2.36 3.03 18.00
CA ASP A 207 -2.13 4.18 17.12
C ASP A 207 -0.69 4.67 17.30
N PHE A 208 0.20 4.24 16.40
CA PHE A 208 1.61 4.62 16.47
C PHE A 208 1.82 6.09 16.13
N GLU A 209 0.96 6.67 15.28
CA GLU A 209 1.07 8.06 14.89
C GLU A 209 0.77 9.00 16.06
N THR A 210 -0.30 8.72 16.81
CA THR A 210 -0.59 9.44 18.06
C THR A 210 0.51 9.21 19.09
N LEU A 211 0.97 7.97 19.28
CA LEU A 211 2.07 7.67 20.21
C LEU A 211 3.32 8.51 19.88
N ARG A 212 3.69 8.61 18.61
CA ARG A 212 4.84 9.38 18.17
C ARG A 212 4.68 10.89 18.37
N ALA A 213 3.45 11.41 18.27
CA ALA A 213 3.18 12.82 18.53
C ALA A 213 3.22 13.14 20.03
N ASP A 214 2.67 12.24 20.86
CA ASP A 214 2.45 12.49 22.29
C ASP A 214 3.65 12.06 23.16
N ASP A 215 4.36 10.99 22.78
CA ASP A 215 5.54 10.45 23.49
C ASP A 215 6.60 9.92 22.50
N ALA A 216 7.43 10.85 22.01
CA ALA A 216 8.50 10.54 21.08
C ALA A 216 9.55 9.55 21.65
N SER A 217 9.74 9.53 22.97
CA SER A 217 10.68 8.60 23.61
C SER A 217 10.14 7.18 23.54
N GLU A 218 8.87 6.98 23.87
CA GLU A 218 8.23 5.67 23.77
C GLU A 218 8.11 5.19 22.32
N ALA A 219 7.74 6.07 21.40
CA ALA A 219 7.74 5.74 19.98
C ALA A 219 9.12 5.29 19.48
N THR A 220 10.20 5.94 19.95
CA THR A 220 11.58 5.54 19.64
C THR A 220 11.91 4.16 20.20
N ARG A 221 11.56 3.88 21.47
CA ARG A 221 11.77 2.56 22.08
C ARG A 221 11.03 1.46 21.30
N LEU A 222 9.78 1.71 20.92
CA LEU A 222 9.00 0.73 20.16
C LEU A 222 9.59 0.51 18.76
N ARG A 223 10.08 1.57 18.11
CA ARG A 223 10.80 1.47 16.83
C ARG A 223 12.06 0.62 16.96
N ASP A 224 12.88 0.83 17.98
CA ASP A 224 14.08 0.02 18.23
C ASP A 224 13.75 -1.45 18.51
N ALA A 225 12.73 -1.70 19.34
CA ALA A 225 12.26 -3.05 19.62
C ALA A 225 11.76 -3.76 18.35
N SER A 226 10.97 -3.04 17.53
CA SER A 226 10.44 -3.57 16.26
C SER A 226 11.55 -3.92 15.29
N ARG A 227 12.55 -3.05 15.13
CA ARG A 227 13.70 -3.28 14.26
C ARG A 227 14.46 -4.53 14.67
N THR A 228 14.74 -4.68 15.96
CA THR A 228 15.44 -5.86 16.50
C THR A 228 14.69 -7.15 16.17
N VAL A 229 13.36 -7.16 16.31
CA VAL A 229 12.54 -8.33 15.96
C VAL A 229 12.53 -8.54 14.45
N PHE A 230 12.26 -7.52 13.65
CA PHE A 230 12.11 -7.63 12.20
C PHE A 230 13.41 -8.04 11.49
N GLU A 231 14.56 -7.53 11.91
CA GLU A 231 15.87 -7.94 11.38
C GLU A 231 16.14 -9.41 11.71
N ARG A 232 15.91 -9.82 12.96
CA ARG A 232 16.15 -11.19 13.39
C ARG A 232 15.22 -12.19 12.71
N THR A 233 13.92 -11.89 12.63
CA THR A 233 12.94 -12.78 12.00
C THR A 233 13.18 -12.88 10.49
N SER A 234 13.50 -11.75 9.82
CA SER A 234 13.92 -11.73 8.42
C SER A 234 15.17 -12.60 8.18
N ALA A 235 16.21 -12.46 9.00
CA ALA A 235 17.42 -13.28 8.92
C ALA A 235 17.17 -14.78 9.18
N ALA A 236 16.12 -15.11 9.93
CA ALA A 236 15.68 -16.49 10.18
C ALA A 236 14.78 -17.07 9.08
N GLY A 237 14.53 -16.30 8.00
CA GLY A 237 13.66 -16.67 6.89
C GLY A 237 12.16 -16.66 7.24
N LEU A 238 11.77 -15.96 8.31
CA LEU A 238 10.38 -15.82 8.71
C LEU A 238 9.75 -14.62 7.99
N ARG A 239 8.50 -14.77 7.58
CA ARG A 239 7.71 -13.69 6.97
C ARG A 239 6.71 -13.14 7.98
N PRO A 240 6.54 -11.80 8.06
CA PRO A 240 5.48 -11.21 8.85
C PRO A 240 4.13 -11.39 8.15
N GLU A 241 3.18 -11.94 8.89
CA GLU A 241 1.76 -11.99 8.58
C GLU A 241 0.98 -11.22 9.65
N PHE A 242 -0.27 -10.89 9.35
CA PHE A 242 -1.14 -10.16 10.28
C PHE A 242 -2.27 -11.08 10.74
N ASP A 243 -2.41 -11.24 12.05
CA ASP A 243 -3.49 -12.07 12.60
C ASP A 243 -4.77 -11.27 12.89
N ALA A 244 -5.83 -11.98 13.29
CA ALA A 244 -7.13 -11.38 13.59
C ALA A 244 -7.12 -10.41 14.79
N SER A 245 -6.11 -10.49 15.68
CA SER A 245 -5.94 -9.59 16.82
C SER A 245 -5.22 -8.28 16.44
N GLY A 246 -4.65 -8.23 15.24
CA GLY A 246 -3.98 -7.06 14.68
C GLY A 246 -2.51 -6.92 15.10
N ARG A 247 -1.85 -8.03 15.41
CA ARG A 247 -0.41 -8.08 15.65
C ARG A 247 0.30 -8.75 14.48
N TYR A 248 1.62 -8.56 14.41
CA TYR A 248 2.42 -9.35 13.50
C TYR A 248 2.67 -10.73 14.08
N VAL A 249 2.55 -11.74 13.23
CA VAL A 249 3.03 -13.10 13.48
C VAL A 249 4.08 -13.45 12.45
N PHE A 250 5.19 -14.05 12.87
CA PHE A 250 6.30 -14.41 12.00
C PHE A 250 6.27 -15.91 11.75
N THR A 251 6.17 -16.30 10.48
CA THR A 251 5.90 -17.69 10.11
C THR A 251 6.72 -18.14 8.90
N ARG A 252 6.85 -19.46 8.73
CA ARG A 252 7.36 -20.12 7.52
C ARG A 252 6.25 -20.64 6.61
N ASP A 253 5.01 -20.67 7.11
CA ASP A 253 3.84 -21.19 6.41
C ASP A 253 3.69 -20.59 5.02
N ASP A 254 3.33 -21.42 4.04
CA ASP A 254 3.11 -20.97 2.66
C ASP A 254 2.17 -19.76 2.60
N VAL A 255 2.59 -18.72 1.88
CA VAL A 255 1.86 -17.47 1.71
C VAL A 255 0.48 -17.67 1.05
N ASP A 256 0.37 -18.70 0.21
CA ASP A 256 -0.86 -19.08 -0.51
C ASP A 256 -1.69 -20.14 0.24
N ARG A 257 -1.28 -20.53 1.46
CA ARG A 257 -1.99 -21.50 2.30
C ARG A 257 -3.49 -21.19 2.41
N GLU A 258 -4.31 -22.24 2.27
CA GLU A 258 -5.75 -22.19 2.54
C GLU A 258 -6.02 -22.24 4.06
N PRO A 259 -7.10 -21.61 4.54
CA PRO A 259 -7.49 -21.67 5.95
C PRO A 259 -7.67 -23.09 6.50
#